data_AF-E9HSB9-F1
#
_entry.id   AF-E9HSB9-F1
#
_cell.length_a   1.000
_cell.length_b   1.000
_cell.length_c   1.000
_cell.angle_alpha   90.00
_cell.angle_beta   90.00
_cell.angle_gamma   90.00
#
_symmetry.space_group_name_H-M   'P 1'
#
loop_
_entity.id
_entity.type
_entity.pdbx_description
1 polymer ?
#
loop_
_entity_poly.entity_id
_entity_poly.type
_entity_poly.pdbx_seq_one_letter_code
_entity_poly.pdbx_strand_id
1 'polypeptide(L)'
;MTDRAQKVTKYVLESGADEYTNVKARLIDHFHGDETVEKYLKKFEKARKKTGQNLCDFAIRLREIFKYAYPDAYTQDSFQIILQQKFIDGLDEKLQIKKYKSFKTFDELVAEARKYSVRFEAIEGNNERYKFVNIINRPSDSKQRDNLKLVELKQLIENQHESTNAIAEKQTESVNALVAAWKGESNQ
;
A
#
# COMPACT_ATOMS: atom_id res chain seq x y z
N MET A 1 10.91 -1.40 27.33
CA MET A 1 10.53 -0.08 26.77
C MET A 1 9.30 0.46 27.52
N THR A 2 9.45 0.85 28.79
CA THR A 2 8.29 1.15 29.66
C THR A 2 8.40 2.46 30.45
N ASP A 3 9.58 3.08 30.46
CA ASP A 3 9.89 4.15 31.43
C ASP A 3 9.20 5.49 31.11
N ARG A 4 9.13 5.88 29.84
CA ARG A 4 8.56 7.20 29.47
C ARG A 4 7.04 7.27 29.67
N ALA A 5 6.31 6.24 29.23
CA ALA A 5 4.86 6.21 29.38
C ALA A 5 4.45 6.15 30.87
N GLN A 6 5.15 5.34 31.68
CA GLN A 6 4.92 5.27 33.13
C GLN A 6 5.16 6.61 33.83
N LYS A 7 6.23 7.34 33.46
CA LYS A 7 6.51 8.68 34.00
C LYS A 7 5.39 9.68 33.70
N VAL A 8 4.87 9.67 32.47
CA VAL A 8 3.76 10.55 32.07
C VAL A 8 2.48 10.18 32.81
N THR A 9 2.12 8.90 32.88
CA THR A 9 0.92 8.47 33.62
C THR A 9 1.01 8.85 35.09
N LYS A 10 2.17 8.66 35.72
CA LYS A 10 2.41 9.06 37.12
C LYS A 10 2.24 10.56 37.32
N TYR A 11 2.84 11.39 36.47
CA TYR A 11 2.67 12.85 36.50
C TYR A 11 1.21 13.29 36.33
N VAL A 12 0.46 12.67 35.42
CA VAL A 12 -0.96 13.00 35.21
C VAL A 12 -1.82 12.66 36.44
N LEU A 13 -1.54 11.55 37.11
CA LEU A 13 -2.25 11.16 38.33
C LEU A 13 -1.86 12.02 39.54
N GLU A 14 -0.58 12.38 39.67
CA GLU A 14 -0.06 13.22 40.76
C GLU A 14 -0.46 14.70 40.64
N SER A 15 -0.86 15.16 39.44
CA SER A 15 -1.32 16.53 39.21
C SER A 15 -2.79 16.77 39.57
N GLY A 16 -3.40 15.89 40.37
CA GLY A 16 -4.74 16.05 40.92
C GLY A 16 -5.88 15.80 39.94
N ALA A 17 -5.63 15.04 38.85
CA ALA A 17 -6.71 14.46 38.06
C ALA A 17 -7.10 13.12 38.68
N ASP A 18 -8.09 13.14 39.57
CA ASP A 18 -8.66 11.98 40.25
C ASP A 18 -9.84 11.37 39.47
N GLU A 19 -10.51 12.18 38.66
CA GLU A 19 -11.59 11.72 37.79
C GLU A 19 -11.06 11.18 36.44
N TYR A 20 -11.57 10.01 36.03
CA TYR A 20 -11.16 9.31 34.80
C TYR A 20 -11.22 10.18 33.53
N THR A 21 -12.23 11.05 33.43
CA THR A 21 -12.41 12.00 32.32
C THR A 21 -11.25 12.98 32.21
N ASN A 22 -10.77 13.50 33.34
CA ASN A 22 -9.66 14.46 33.42
C ASN A 22 -8.31 13.78 33.15
N VAL A 23 -8.10 12.57 33.67
CA VAL A 23 -6.91 11.76 33.37
C VAL A 23 -6.84 11.44 31.88
N LYS A 24 -7.96 11.01 31.28
CA LYS A 24 -8.05 10.72 29.85
C LYS A 24 -7.76 11.95 29.00
N ALA A 25 -8.34 13.11 29.33
CA ALA A 25 -8.09 14.35 28.59
C ALA A 25 -6.62 14.78 28.65
N ARG A 26 -5.98 14.73 29.82
CA ARG A 26 -4.56 15.08 29.98
C ARG A 26 -3.61 14.12 29.27
N LEU A 27 -3.92 12.83 29.24
CA LEU A 27 -3.13 11.87 28.46
C LEU A 27 -3.26 12.13 26.96
N ILE A 28 -4.48 12.40 26.48
CA ILE A 28 -4.70 12.76 25.08
C ILE A 28 -3.93 14.04 24.72
N ASP A 29 -4.00 15.09 25.56
CA ASP A 29 -3.25 16.32 25.35
C ASP A 29 -1.72 16.11 25.39
N HIS A 30 -1.22 15.26 26.28
CA HIS A 30 0.22 15.01 26.37
C HIS A 30 0.79 14.23 25.18
N PHE A 31 0.05 13.22 24.68
CA PHE A 31 0.51 12.36 23.59
C PHE A 31 0.07 12.85 22.20
N HIS A 32 -1.03 13.59 22.13
CA HIS A 32 -1.70 14.01 20.91
C HIS A 32 -2.11 15.49 20.91
N GLY A 33 -1.70 16.31 21.88
CA GLY A 33 -2.07 17.74 21.95
C GLY A 33 -1.55 18.58 20.79
N ASP A 34 -0.55 18.08 20.05
CA ASP A 34 -0.07 18.67 18.80
C ASP A 34 -0.81 18.12 17.55
N GLU A 35 -1.70 17.14 17.72
CA GLU A 35 -2.50 16.52 16.66
C GLU A 35 -3.77 17.32 16.38
N THR A 36 -3.59 18.46 15.72
CA THR A 36 -4.69 19.34 15.32
C THR A 36 -5.36 18.91 14.02
N VAL A 37 -6.62 19.33 13.83
CA VAL A 37 -7.35 19.19 12.55
C VAL A 37 -6.50 19.74 11.38
N GLU A 38 -5.83 20.87 11.57
CA GLU A 38 -4.93 21.48 10.57
C GLU A 38 -3.75 20.56 10.18
N LYS A 39 -3.16 19.85 11.15
CA LYS A 39 -2.10 18.86 10.90
C LYS A 39 -2.63 17.71 10.05
N TYR A 40 -3.84 17.23 10.31
CA TYR A 40 -4.46 16.17 9.52
C TYR A 40 -4.92 16.64 8.14
N LEU A 41 -5.40 17.88 8.00
CA LEU A 41 -5.67 18.50 6.70
C LEU A 41 -4.40 18.53 5.84
N LYS A 42 -3.27 18.98 6.39
CA LYS A 42 -1.97 18.96 5.69
C LYS A 42 -1.53 17.53 5.33
N LYS A 43 -1.75 16.55 6.22
CA LYS A 43 -1.51 15.12 5.93
C LYS A 43 -2.42 14.62 4.79
N PHE A 44 -3.68 15.03 4.78
CA PHE A 44 -4.67 14.64 3.77
C PHE A 44 -4.29 15.21 2.41
N GLU A 45 -3.99 16.50 2.32
CA GLU A 45 -3.57 17.17 1.08
C GLU A 45 -2.34 16.53 0.45
N LYS A 46 -1.40 16.06 1.26
CA LYS A 46 -0.17 15.40 0.79
C LYS A 46 -0.32 13.88 0.65
N ALA A 47 -1.48 13.31 0.97
CA ALA A 47 -1.67 11.86 0.95
C ALA A 47 -1.60 11.33 -0.49
N ARG A 48 -0.60 10.51 -0.74
CA ARG A 48 -0.44 9.68 -1.95
C ARG A 48 -0.13 8.25 -1.54
N LYS A 49 -0.41 7.29 -2.41
CA LYS A 49 -0.01 5.90 -2.24
C LYS A 49 1.52 5.84 -2.22
N LYS A 50 2.09 5.14 -1.23
CA LYS A 50 3.54 4.94 -1.16
C LYS A 50 3.98 3.82 -2.13
N THR A 51 5.23 3.86 -2.56
CA THR A 51 5.84 2.73 -3.29
C THR A 51 5.78 1.47 -2.43
N GLY A 52 5.39 0.34 -3.00
CA GLY A 52 5.23 -0.93 -2.27
C GLY A 52 4.01 -1.03 -1.34
N GLN A 53 3.30 0.07 -1.07
CA GLN A 53 2.04 0.02 -0.31
C GLN A 53 0.93 -0.59 -1.15
N ASN A 54 0.16 -1.52 -0.57
CA ASN A 54 -1.00 -2.10 -1.23
C ASN A 54 -2.18 -1.09 -1.29
N LEU A 55 -3.11 -1.27 -2.23
CA LEU A 55 -4.23 -0.33 -2.44
C LEU A 55 -5.19 -0.26 -1.24
N CYS A 56 -5.42 -1.37 -0.54
CA CYS A 56 -6.30 -1.42 0.64
C CYS A 56 -5.69 -0.62 1.80
N ASP A 57 -4.42 -0.83 2.12
CA ASP A 57 -3.69 -0.12 3.16
C ASP A 57 -3.66 1.39 2.87
N PHE A 58 -3.51 1.76 1.60
CA PHE A 58 -3.61 3.16 1.21
C PHE A 58 -5.02 3.70 1.49
N ALA A 59 -6.07 2.98 1.09
CA ALA A 59 -7.45 3.39 1.34
C ALA A 59 -7.77 3.50 2.84
N ILE A 60 -7.33 2.54 3.65
CA ILE A 60 -7.51 2.54 5.11
C ILE A 60 -6.80 3.76 5.72
N ARG A 61 -5.53 3.97 5.37
CA ARG A 61 -4.77 5.13 5.85
C ARG A 61 -5.40 6.45 5.43
N LEU A 62 -5.89 6.54 4.20
CA LEU A 62 -6.53 7.74 3.69
C LEU A 62 -7.84 8.04 4.44
N ARG A 63 -8.66 7.01 4.69
CA ARG A 63 -9.88 7.11 5.49
C ARG A 63 -9.58 7.57 6.92
N GLU A 64 -8.53 7.03 7.52
CA GLU A 64 -8.12 7.42 8.88
C GLU A 64 -7.68 8.88 8.94
N ILE A 65 -6.82 9.32 8.01
CA ILE A 65 -6.41 10.73 7.92
C ILE A 65 -7.64 11.64 7.71
N PHE A 66 -8.56 11.23 6.83
CA PHE A 66 -9.76 11.99 6.52
C PHE A 66 -10.66 12.20 7.74
N LYS A 67 -10.86 11.15 8.56
CA LYS A 67 -11.65 11.21 9.80
C LYS A 67 -11.16 12.29 10.76
N TYR A 68 -9.85 12.46 10.88
CA TYR A 68 -9.27 13.47 11.76
C TYR A 68 -9.10 14.85 11.09
N ALA A 69 -8.97 14.89 9.77
CA ALA A 69 -8.96 16.14 9.00
C ALA A 69 -10.33 16.82 8.97
N TYR A 70 -11.40 16.04 9.11
CA TYR A 70 -12.78 16.50 9.08
C TYR A 70 -13.63 15.78 10.15
N PRO A 71 -13.44 16.08 11.44
CA PRO A 71 -14.10 15.37 12.54
C PRO A 71 -15.63 15.51 12.53
N ASP A 72 -16.16 16.60 11.99
CA ASP A 72 -17.60 16.90 11.95
C ASP A 72 -18.31 16.43 10.66
N ALA A 73 -17.59 15.72 9.77
CA ALA A 73 -17.99 15.54 8.37
C ALA A 73 -18.49 14.13 7.99
N TYR A 74 -19.01 13.35 8.95
CA TYR A 74 -19.20 11.91 8.74
C TYR A 74 -20.44 11.50 7.91
N THR A 75 -21.32 12.43 7.52
CA THR A 75 -22.61 12.08 6.89
C THR A 75 -22.94 12.79 5.57
N GLN A 76 -22.07 13.64 5.02
CA GLN A 76 -22.38 14.33 3.76
C GLN A 76 -21.82 13.52 2.57
N ASP A 77 -22.68 13.12 1.63
CA ASP A 77 -22.28 12.45 0.39
C ASP A 77 -21.15 13.18 -0.36
N SER A 78 -21.11 14.51 -0.23
CA SER A 78 -20.04 15.39 -0.71
C SER A 78 -18.65 15.01 -0.17
N PHE A 79 -18.56 14.56 1.08
CA PHE A 79 -17.32 14.14 1.70
C PHE A 79 -16.85 12.78 1.19
N GLN A 80 -17.78 11.87 0.84
CA GLN A 80 -17.40 10.64 0.13
C GLN A 80 -16.80 10.96 -1.23
N ILE A 81 -17.35 11.94 -1.95
CA ILE A 81 -16.81 12.39 -3.24
C ILE A 81 -15.38 12.92 -3.07
N ILE A 82 -15.13 13.75 -2.05
CA ILE A 82 -13.79 14.29 -1.77
C ILE A 82 -12.80 13.14 -1.46
N LEU A 83 -13.21 12.19 -0.62
CA LEU A 83 -12.37 11.04 -0.27
C LEU A 83 -12.06 10.16 -1.49
N GLN A 84 -13.07 9.88 -2.32
CA GLN A 84 -12.92 9.14 -3.58
C GLN A 84 -11.98 9.85 -4.55
N GLN A 85 -12.18 11.16 -4.76
CA GLN A 85 -11.34 11.96 -5.63
C GLN A 85 -9.89 11.97 -5.15
N LYS A 86 -9.69 12.13 -3.83
CA LYS A 86 -8.37 12.15 -3.22
C LYS A 86 -7.66 10.81 -3.37
N PHE A 87 -8.39 9.71 -3.27
CA PHE A 87 -7.83 8.38 -3.51
C PHE A 87 -7.32 8.23 -4.94
N ILE A 88 -8.14 8.59 -5.94
CA ILE A 88 -7.76 8.54 -7.36
C ILE A 88 -6.52 9.39 -7.62
N ASP A 89 -6.52 10.65 -7.18
CA ASP A 89 -5.37 11.57 -7.38
C ASP A 89 -4.11 11.13 -6.63
N GLY A 90 -4.27 10.27 -5.61
CA GLY A 90 -3.19 9.67 -4.84
C GLY A 90 -2.56 8.42 -5.47
N LEU A 91 -3.13 7.88 -6.55
CA LEU A 91 -2.59 6.73 -7.28
C LEU A 91 -1.57 7.16 -8.35
N ASP A 92 -0.69 6.22 -8.72
CA ASP A 92 0.19 6.36 -9.89
C ASP A 92 -0.65 6.59 -11.15
N GLU A 93 -0.20 7.47 -12.05
CA GLU A 93 -0.95 7.90 -13.25
C GLU A 93 -1.46 6.71 -14.08
N LYS A 94 -0.64 5.65 -14.20
CA LYS A 94 -0.99 4.40 -14.90
C LYS A 94 -2.17 3.64 -14.27
N LEU A 95 -2.40 3.82 -12.97
CA LEU A 95 -3.43 3.15 -12.18
C LEU A 95 -4.62 4.07 -11.87
N GLN A 96 -4.57 5.34 -12.31
CA GLN A 96 -5.68 6.26 -12.11
C GLN A 96 -6.87 5.79 -12.94
N ILE A 97 -7.93 5.34 -12.25
CA ILE A 97 -9.21 5.04 -12.89
C ILE A 97 -9.72 6.33 -13.54
N LYS A 98 -10.31 6.19 -14.71
CA LYS A 98 -10.87 7.32 -15.45
C LYS A 98 -11.86 8.10 -14.58
N LYS A 99 -11.61 9.40 -14.42
CA LYS A 99 -12.33 10.31 -13.50
C LYS A 99 -13.86 10.41 -13.73
N TYR A 100 -14.35 9.94 -14.87
CA TYR A 100 -15.79 9.99 -15.21
C TYR A 100 -16.60 8.79 -14.71
N LYS A 101 -15.96 7.74 -14.18
CA LYS A 101 -16.67 6.60 -13.58
C LYS A 101 -17.11 7.00 -12.18
N SER A 102 -18.42 7.16 -11.96
CA SER A 102 -18.99 7.41 -10.64
C SER A 102 -19.08 6.11 -9.84
N PHE A 103 -18.76 6.19 -8.55
CA PHE A 103 -18.89 5.10 -7.60
C PHE A 103 -19.82 5.55 -6.49
N LYS A 104 -20.75 4.66 -6.07
CA LYS A 104 -21.71 5.01 -5.03
C LYS A 104 -21.02 5.10 -3.67
N THR A 105 -20.03 4.26 -3.44
CA THR A 105 -19.29 4.21 -2.17
C THR A 105 -17.78 4.21 -2.40
N PHE A 106 -17.04 4.64 -1.37
CA PHE A 106 -15.59 4.58 -1.40
C PHE A 106 -15.06 3.13 -1.52
N ASP A 107 -15.72 2.16 -0.88
CA ASP A 107 -15.32 0.75 -0.94
C ASP A 107 -15.49 0.16 -2.35
N GLU A 108 -16.55 0.52 -3.07
CA GLU A 108 -16.75 0.14 -4.48
C GLU A 108 -15.61 0.63 -5.37
N LEU A 109 -15.19 1.89 -5.19
CA LEU A 109 -14.05 2.48 -5.91
C LEU A 109 -12.76 1.68 -5.63
N VAL A 110 -12.47 1.37 -4.37
CA VAL A 110 -11.27 0.61 -3.97
C VAL A 110 -11.29 -0.79 -4.58
N ALA A 111 -12.43 -1.48 -4.55
CA ALA A 111 -12.59 -2.79 -5.16
C ALA A 111 -12.34 -2.75 -6.69
N GLU A 112 -12.87 -1.74 -7.38
CA GLU A 112 -12.65 -1.56 -8.81
C GLU A 112 -11.19 -1.21 -9.12
N ALA A 113 -10.53 -0.39 -8.29
CA ALA A 113 -9.12 -0.04 -8.44
C ALA A 113 -8.23 -1.29 -8.32
N ARG A 114 -8.54 -2.20 -7.39
CA ARG A 114 -7.85 -3.48 -7.27
C ARG A 114 -8.03 -4.34 -8.52
N LYS A 115 -9.25 -4.47 -9.02
CA LYS A 115 -9.53 -5.19 -10.28
C LYS A 115 -8.78 -4.58 -11.46
N TYR A 116 -8.66 -3.26 -11.50
CA TYR A 116 -7.91 -2.57 -12.54
C TYR A 116 -6.40 -2.83 -12.42
N SER A 117 -5.82 -2.76 -11.21
CA SER A 117 -4.40 -3.05 -10.96
C SER A 117 -4.01 -4.45 -11.46
N VAL A 118 -4.80 -5.47 -11.09
CA VAL A 118 -4.55 -6.86 -11.53
C VAL A 118 -4.64 -7.00 -13.05
N ARG A 119 -5.64 -6.36 -13.68
CA ARG A 119 -5.78 -6.35 -15.15
C ARG A 119 -4.61 -5.63 -15.82
N PHE A 120 -4.16 -4.51 -15.24
CA PHE A 120 -3.05 -3.73 -15.75
C PHE A 120 -1.75 -4.54 -15.72
N GLU A 121 -1.45 -5.22 -14.60
CA GLU A 121 -0.29 -6.11 -14.47
C GLU A 121 -0.32 -7.24 -15.52
N ALA A 122 -1.50 -7.84 -15.77
CA ALA A 122 -1.66 -8.86 -16.80
C ALA A 122 -1.46 -8.33 -18.23
N ILE A 123 -1.92 -7.10 -18.50
CA ILE A 123 -1.74 -6.44 -19.81
C ILE A 123 -0.28 -6.03 -20.01
N GLU A 124 0.37 -5.45 -19.00
CA GLU A 124 1.78 -5.05 -19.07
C GLU A 124 2.68 -6.27 -19.28
N GLY A 125 2.43 -7.36 -18.55
CA GLY A 125 3.13 -8.64 -18.76
C GLY A 125 2.91 -9.24 -20.17
N ASN A 126 1.71 -9.13 -20.74
CA ASN A 126 1.46 -9.56 -22.11
C ASN A 126 2.16 -8.65 -23.13
N ASN A 127 2.16 -7.33 -22.93
CA ASN A 127 2.89 -6.39 -23.79
C ASN A 127 4.40 -6.63 -23.76
N GLU A 128 4.98 -6.96 -22.60
CA GLU A 128 6.38 -7.35 -22.50
C GLU A 128 6.68 -8.62 -23.30
N ARG A 129 5.81 -9.64 -23.25
CA ARG A 129 5.91 -10.83 -24.09
C ARG A 129 5.85 -10.49 -25.58
N TYR A 130 4.94 -9.61 -25.99
CA TYR A 130 4.86 -9.16 -27.39
C TYR A 130 6.12 -8.39 -27.83
N LYS A 131 6.64 -7.49 -26.99
CA LYS A 131 7.91 -6.79 -27.27
C LYS A 131 9.07 -7.77 -27.43
N PHE A 132 9.14 -8.78 -26.56
CA PHE A 132 10.14 -9.84 -26.64
C PHE A 132 10.08 -10.61 -27.97
N VAL A 133 8.89 -11.10 -28.34
CA VAL A 133 8.68 -11.81 -29.62
C VAL A 133 9.04 -10.92 -30.81
N ASN A 134 8.68 -9.64 -30.77
CA ASN A 134 9.00 -8.70 -31.84
C ASN A 134 10.52 -8.41 -31.93
N ILE A 135 11.24 -8.37 -30.81
CA ILE A 135 12.71 -8.21 -30.81
C ILE A 135 13.41 -9.41 -31.46
N ILE A 136 12.89 -10.62 -31.22
CA ILE A 136 13.39 -11.88 -31.79
C ILE A 136 13.06 -11.96 -33.29
N ASN A 137 11.82 -11.65 -33.69
CA ASN A 137 11.36 -11.75 -35.08
C ASN A 137 11.83 -10.60 -35.99
N ARG A 138 12.52 -9.57 -35.46
CA ARG A 138 12.99 -8.45 -36.28
C ARG A 138 14.14 -8.88 -37.20
N PRO A 139 14.01 -8.73 -38.54
CA PRO A 139 15.04 -9.12 -39.49
C PRO A 139 16.35 -8.36 -39.22
N SER A 140 17.45 -9.10 -39.36
CA SER A 140 18.74 -8.80 -38.75
C SER A 140 19.62 -7.97 -39.68
N ASP A 141 19.33 -6.68 -39.84
CA ASP A 141 20.26 -5.76 -40.50
C ASP A 141 20.89 -4.81 -39.49
N SER A 142 22.12 -5.14 -39.08
CA SER A 142 23.26 -4.24 -38.82
C SER A 142 24.14 -4.74 -37.66
N LYS A 143 25.45 -4.77 -37.94
CA LYS A 143 26.58 -5.27 -37.13
C LYS A 143 26.82 -4.52 -35.80
N GLN A 144 25.92 -3.64 -35.38
CA GLN A 144 25.94 -2.99 -34.06
C GLN A 144 25.20 -3.78 -32.97
N ARG A 145 24.44 -4.82 -33.35
CA ARG A 145 23.62 -5.64 -32.44
C ARG A 145 24.43 -6.60 -31.57
N ASP A 146 25.58 -7.10 -32.01
CA ASP A 146 26.18 -8.29 -31.36
C ASP A 146 26.73 -8.01 -29.95
N ASN A 147 27.20 -6.80 -29.67
CA ASN A 147 27.74 -6.45 -28.35
C ASN A 147 26.68 -5.89 -27.38
N LEU A 148 25.74 -5.06 -27.86
CA LEU A 148 24.70 -4.48 -26.99
C LEU A 148 23.62 -5.51 -26.63
N LYS A 149 23.24 -6.38 -27.57
CA LYS A 149 22.28 -7.45 -27.30
C LYS A 149 22.82 -8.50 -26.35
N LEU A 150 24.10 -8.86 -26.41
CA LEU A 150 24.62 -9.91 -25.55
C LEU A 150 24.62 -9.48 -24.09
N VAL A 151 24.91 -8.20 -23.83
CA VAL A 151 24.86 -7.60 -22.49
C VAL A 151 23.41 -7.51 -22.00
N GLU A 152 22.49 -6.99 -22.82
CA GLU A 152 21.06 -6.92 -22.47
C GLU A 152 20.44 -8.31 -22.28
N LEU A 153 20.81 -9.29 -23.10
CA LEU A 153 20.36 -10.67 -23.00
C LEU A 153 20.91 -11.35 -21.74
N LYS A 154 22.17 -11.12 -21.38
CA LYS A 154 22.75 -11.62 -20.12
C LYS A 154 22.02 -11.08 -18.91
N GLN A 155 21.82 -9.77 -18.86
CA GLN A 155 21.10 -9.10 -17.76
C GLN A 155 19.66 -9.63 -17.64
N LEU A 156 19.01 -9.89 -18.78
CA LEU A 156 17.66 -10.42 -18.83
C LEU A 156 17.60 -11.89 -18.35
N ILE A 157 18.59 -12.71 -18.71
CA ILE A 157 18.72 -14.10 -18.27
C ILE A 157 18.97 -14.16 -16.76
N GLU A 158 19.82 -13.29 -16.21
CA GLU A 158 20.05 -13.18 -14.76
C GLU A 158 18.75 -12.84 -14.03
N ASN A 159 18.00 -11.83 -14.50
CA ASN A 159 16.73 -11.44 -13.90
C ASN A 159 15.67 -12.57 -13.96
N GLN A 160 15.65 -13.36 -15.05
CA GLN A 160 14.77 -14.54 -15.14
C GLN A 160 15.20 -15.66 -14.19
N HIS A 161 16.50 -15.89 -14.04
CA HIS A 161 17.04 -16.89 -13.11
C HIS A 161 16.74 -16.53 -11.65
N GLU A 162 16.86 -15.26 -11.28
CA GLU A 162 16.48 -14.78 -9.93
C GLU A 162 14.98 -14.94 -9.66
N SER A 163 14.13 -14.59 -10.64
CA SER A 163 12.68 -14.74 -10.51
C SER A 163 12.25 -16.20 -10.38
N THR A 164 12.85 -17.10 -11.17
CA THR A 164 12.59 -18.54 -11.09
C THR A 164 13.08 -19.15 -9.78
N ASN A 165 14.25 -18.72 -9.29
CA ASN A 165 14.74 -19.13 -7.97
C ASN A 165 13.84 -18.63 -6.84
N ALA A 166 13.39 -17.38 -6.86
CA ALA A 166 12.48 -16.85 -5.84
C ALA A 166 11.12 -17.59 -5.82
N ILE A 167 10.65 -18.06 -6.98
CA ILE A 167 9.44 -18.89 -7.07
C ILE A 167 9.72 -20.29 -6.49
N ALA A 168 10.88 -20.89 -6.82
CA ALA A 168 11.29 -22.18 -6.30
C ALA A 168 11.45 -22.14 -4.77
N GLU A 169 12.11 -21.11 -4.24
CA GLU A 169 12.30 -20.90 -2.79
C GLU A 169 10.95 -20.81 -2.06
N LYS A 170 10.02 -19.99 -2.57
CA LYS A 170 8.65 -19.89 -2.01
C LYS A 170 7.89 -21.22 -2.06
N GLN A 171 8.10 -22.03 -3.09
CA GLN A 171 7.49 -23.36 -3.18
C GLN A 171 8.11 -24.31 -2.15
N THR A 172 9.44 -24.31 -1.98
CA THR A 172 10.10 -25.11 -0.93
C THR A 172 9.70 -24.69 0.48
N GLU A 173 9.59 -23.39 0.76
CA GLU A 173 9.11 -22.90 2.06
C GLU A 173 7.66 -23.33 2.32
N SER A 174 6.80 -23.26 1.30
CA SER A 174 5.41 -23.71 1.41
C SER A 174 5.31 -25.22 1.66
N VAL A 175 6.14 -26.03 0.98
CA VAL A 175 6.20 -27.49 1.19
C VAL A 175 6.75 -27.82 2.59
N ASN A 176 7.80 -27.14 3.03
CA ASN A 176 8.38 -27.36 4.36
C ASN A 176 7.41 -26.98 5.49
N ALA A 177 6.63 -25.91 5.31
CA ALA A 177 5.58 -25.52 6.25
C ALA A 177 4.48 -26.59 6.36
N LEU A 178 4.07 -27.19 5.24
CA LEU A 178 3.11 -28.30 5.22
C LEU A 178 3.67 -29.56 5.90
N VAL A 179 4.93 -29.91 5.62
CA VAL A 179 5.59 -31.07 6.25
C VAL A 179 5.75 -30.87 7.77
N ALA A 180 6.05 -29.66 8.23
CA ALA A 180 6.13 -29.33 9.65
C ALA A 180 4.77 -29.44 10.35
N ALA A 181 3.69 -28.98 9.70
CA ALA A 181 2.33 -29.15 10.21
C ALA A 181 1.95 -30.63 10.37
N TRP A 182 2.29 -31.47 9.39
CA TRP A 182 2.00 -32.91 9.44
C TRP A 182 2.82 -33.66 10.49
N LYS A 183 4.08 -33.24 10.73
CA LYS A 183 4.92 -33.82 11.80
C LYS A 183 4.49 -33.38 13.20
N GLY A 184 3.88 -32.19 13.35
CA GLY A 184 3.34 -31.71 14.60
C GLY A 184 2.06 -32.44 15.04
N GLU A 185 1.30 -33.01 14.10
CA GLU A 185 0.06 -33.74 14.37
C GLU A 185 0.27 -35.23 14.68
N SER A 186 1.45 -35.81 14.41
CA SER A 186 1.76 -37.23 14.70
C SER A 186 2.27 -37.51 16.12
N ASN A 187 2.20 -36.53 17.03
CA ASN A 187 2.73 -36.63 18.39
C ASN A 187 1.68 -36.32 19.48
N GLN A 188 0.43 -36.74 19.25
CA GLN A 188 -0.63 -36.80 20.27
C GLN A 188 -1.20 -38.22 20.39
#